data_AF-A0ABD2Y9C6-F1
#
_entry.id   AF-A0ABD2Y9C6-F1
#
_cell.length_a   1.000
_cell.length_b   1.000
_cell.length_c   1.000
_cell.angle_alpha   90.00
_cell.angle_beta   90.00
_cell.angle_gamma   90.00
#
_symmetry.space_group_name_H-M   'P 1'
#
loop_
_entity.id
_entity.type
_entity.pdbx_description
1 polymer ?
#
loop_
_entity_poly.entity_id
_entity_poly.type
_entity_poly.pdbx_seq_one_letter_code
_entity_poly.pdbx_strand_id
1 'polypeptide(L)'
;MWLGPTASVLILDPEHIREIMQKINLFQKRRGNPLSRLLVEGLASYEGDKRAKHRNLNNPAFPMGKLKHMLPSFYTSATEILSKWEKIVSTKGSSELDVWPDLRTSHAISRRIWQ
;
A
#
# COMPACT_ATOMS: atom_id res chain seq x y z
N MET A 1 7.95 17.19 -20.74
CA MET A 1 7.18 16.30 -21.62
C MET A 1 5.73 16.75 -21.67
N TRP A 2 5.07 16.72 -22.81
CA TRP A 2 3.63 17.06 -22.90
C TRP A 2 2.78 15.80 -22.69
N LEU A 3 1.72 15.90 -21.88
CA LEU A 3 0.70 14.87 -21.73
C LEU A 3 -0.62 15.44 -22.24
N GLY A 4 -0.91 15.19 -23.53
CA GLY A 4 -1.99 15.88 -24.24
C GLY A 4 -1.75 17.40 -24.24
N PRO A 5 -2.77 18.23 -23.97
CA PRO A 5 -2.62 19.69 -23.92
C PRO A 5 -1.92 20.19 -22.64
N THR A 6 -1.54 19.30 -21.72
CA THR A 6 -0.98 19.67 -20.42
C THR A 6 0.52 19.44 -20.36
N ALA A 7 1.29 20.51 -20.13
CA ALA A 7 2.72 20.43 -19.90
C ALA A 7 3.03 19.65 -18.60
N SER A 8 4.00 18.75 -18.66
CA SER A 8 4.41 17.90 -17.55
C SER A 8 5.92 17.93 -17.34
N VAL A 9 6.32 18.00 -16.07
CA VAL A 9 7.72 17.96 -15.64
C VAL A 9 7.95 16.63 -14.93
N LEU A 10 9.01 15.92 -15.31
CA LEU A 10 9.48 14.72 -14.64
C LEU A 10 10.60 15.12 -13.69
N ILE A 11 10.42 14.82 -12.41
CA ILE A 11 11.39 15.14 -11.36
C ILE A 11 11.91 13.80 -10.84
N LEU A 12 13.21 13.58 -11.00
CA LEU A 12 13.88 12.33 -10.62
C LEU A 12 14.80 12.51 -9.41
N ASP A 13 15.11 13.76 -9.07
CA ASP A 13 15.98 14.11 -7.97
C ASP A 13 15.23 13.93 -6.62
N PRO A 14 15.80 13.15 -5.68
CA PRO A 14 15.12 12.80 -4.44
C PRO A 14 14.93 13.98 -3.48
N GLU A 15 15.83 14.97 -3.48
CA GLU A 15 15.71 16.18 -2.67
C GLU A 15 14.50 17.00 -3.12
N HIS A 16 14.32 17.17 -4.43
CA HIS A 16 13.18 17.88 -5.00
C HIS A 16 11.87 17.12 -4.77
N ILE A 17 11.89 15.79 -4.89
CA ILE A 17 10.73 14.95 -4.59
C ILE A 17 10.32 15.14 -3.12
N ARG A 18 11.29 15.13 -2.19
CA ARG A 18 11.04 15.33 -0.76
C ARG A 18 10.43 16.71 -0.50
N GLU A 19 10.97 17.76 -1.09
CA GLU A 19 10.46 19.13 -0.92
C GLU A 19 9.01 19.26 -1.41
N ILE A 20 8.71 18.70 -2.59
CA ILE A 20 7.37 18.68 -3.16
C ILE A 20 6.40 17.89 -2.27
N MET A 21 6.82 16.74 -1.75
CA MET A 21 6.00 15.92 -0.85
C MET A 21 5.76 16.58 0.51
N GLN A 22 6.63 17.49 0.96
CA GLN A 22 6.43 18.28 2.18
C GLN A 22 5.48 19.46 1.95
N LYS A 23 5.58 20.12 0.78
CA LYS A 23 4.78 21.29 0.40
C LYS A 23 3.43 20.91 -0.24
N ILE A 24 2.67 20.03 0.42
CA ILE A 24 1.40 19.46 -0.08
C ILE A 24 0.34 20.54 -0.41
N ASN A 25 0.38 21.68 0.28
CA ASN A 25 -0.55 22.78 0.03
C ASN A 25 -0.26 23.51 -1.29
N LEU A 26 1.00 23.55 -1.71
CA LEU A 26 1.44 24.18 -2.96
C LEU A 26 1.36 23.20 -4.14
N PHE A 27 1.69 21.94 -3.89
CA PHE A 27 1.65 20.88 -4.90
C PHE A 27 0.45 19.96 -4.68
N GLN A 28 -0.68 20.33 -5.26
CA GLN A 28 -1.86 19.47 -5.25
C GLN A 28 -1.67 18.26 -6.17
N LYS A 29 -2.25 17.12 -5.79
CA LYS A 29 -2.26 15.93 -6.64
C LYS A 29 -2.92 16.31 -7.97
N ARG A 30 -2.40 15.79 -9.08
CA ARG A 30 -3.08 15.94 -10.38
C ARG A 30 -4.47 15.33 -10.26
N ARG A 31 -5.51 16.14 -10.55
CA ARG A 31 -6.88 15.65 -10.68
C ARG A 31 -6.85 14.49 -11.67
N GLY A 32 -7.19 13.30 -11.18
CA GLY A 32 -7.21 12.09 -11.99
C GLY A 32 -8.22 12.22 -13.14
N ASN A 33 -8.07 11.37 -14.16
CA ASN A 33 -9.07 11.21 -15.21
C ASN A 33 -10.45 10.95 -14.55
N PRO A 34 -11.57 11.55 -15.00
CA PRO A 34 -12.91 11.27 -14.47
C PRO A 34 -13.23 9.77 -14.36
N LEU A 35 -12.69 8.92 -15.24
CA LEU A 35 -12.82 7.46 -15.15
C LEU A 35 -12.05 6.86 -13.95
N SER A 36 -10.87 7.39 -13.62
CA SER A 36 -10.09 6.95 -12.46
C SER A 36 -10.77 7.29 -11.13
N ARG A 37 -11.62 8.32 -11.12
CA ARG A 37 -12.42 8.70 -9.95
C ARG A 37 -13.54 7.70 -9.66
N LEU A 38 -14.08 7.03 -10.69
CA LEU A 38 -15.07 5.97 -10.56
C LEU A 38 -14.45 4.64 -10.12
N LEU A 39 -13.21 4.36 -10.53
CA LEU A 39 -12.51 3.12 -10.18
C LEU A 39 -11.83 3.17 -8.80
N VAL A 40 -11.47 4.38 -8.33
CA VAL A 40 -10.74 4.59 -7.08
C VAL A 40 -11.50 5.57 -6.21
N GLU A 41 -12.70 5.17 -5.79
CA GLU A 41 -13.41 5.87 -4.72
C GLU A 41 -12.76 5.49 -3.37
N GLY A 42 -11.86 6.35 -2.87
CA GLY A 42 -11.09 6.09 -1.66
C GLY A 42 -10.06 7.19 -1.34
N LEU A 43 -9.24 6.98 -0.31
CA LEU A 43 -8.28 7.96 0.24
C LEU A 43 -7.36 8.61 -0.83
N ALA A 44 -7.10 7.89 -1.92
CA ALA A 44 -6.30 8.37 -3.06
C ALA A 44 -7.00 9.46 -3.91
N SER A 45 -8.31 9.65 -3.75
CA SER A 45 -9.17 10.57 -4.51
C SER A 45 -9.42 11.92 -3.78
N TYR A 46 -9.13 12.01 -2.48
CA TYR A 46 -9.35 13.22 -1.70
C TYR A 46 -8.15 14.19 -1.77
N GLU A 47 -8.40 15.45 -2.15
CA GLU A 47 -7.42 16.54 -2.28
C GLU A 47 -7.64 17.63 -1.20
N GLY A 48 -6.58 18.39 -0.86
CA GLY A 48 -6.62 19.57 0.01
C GLY A 48 -6.98 19.30 1.49
N ASP A 49 -7.70 20.22 2.13
CA ASP A 49 -8.11 20.18 3.54
C ASP A 49 -8.87 18.90 3.93
N LYS A 50 -9.57 18.28 2.97
CA LYS A 50 -10.25 17.00 3.18
C LYS A 50 -9.26 15.86 3.40
N ARG A 51 -8.08 15.90 2.76
CA ARG A 51 -6.98 14.93 2.97
C ARG A 51 -6.23 15.18 4.27
N ALA A 52 -6.05 16.43 4.68
CA ALA A 52 -5.46 16.76 5.98
C ALA A 52 -6.37 16.32 7.15
N LYS A 53 -7.67 16.60 7.06
CA LYS A 53 -8.67 16.15 8.02
C LYS A 53 -8.78 14.62 8.10
N HIS A 54 -8.74 13.91 6.97
CA HIS A 54 -8.73 12.44 6.97
C HIS A 54 -7.38 11.81 7.33
N ARG A 55 -6.23 12.45 7.05
CA ARG A 55 -4.92 11.96 7.54
C ARG A 55 -4.82 12.06 9.05
N ASN A 56 -5.39 13.12 9.65
CA ASN A 56 -5.55 13.21 11.10
C ASN A 56 -6.52 12.14 11.64
N LEU A 57 -7.49 11.71 10.82
CA LEU A 57 -8.41 10.60 11.10
C LEU A 57 -7.85 9.19 10.78
N ASN A 58 -6.72 9.09 10.04
CA ASN A 58 -6.02 7.85 9.70
C ASN A 58 -4.75 7.60 10.54
N ASN A 59 -4.17 8.63 11.16
CA ASN A 59 -3.22 8.44 12.27
C ASN A 59 -3.76 7.55 13.44
N PRO A 60 -5.08 7.48 13.73
CA PRO A 60 -5.72 6.50 14.60
C PRO A 60 -5.93 5.11 13.97
N ALA A 61 -5.60 4.90 12.69
CA ALA A 61 -5.62 3.57 12.07
C ALA A 61 -4.34 2.79 12.43
N PHE A 62 -3.17 3.43 12.46
CA PHE A 62 -1.90 2.81 12.90
C PHE A 62 -1.35 3.32 14.25
N PRO A 63 -2.14 3.40 15.34
CA PRO A 63 -1.56 3.55 16.67
C PRO A 63 -0.63 2.36 16.93
N MET A 64 0.53 2.60 17.52
CA MET A 64 1.49 1.52 17.83
C MET A 64 0.85 0.37 18.62
N GLY A 65 -0.19 0.65 19.42
CA GLY A 65 -0.99 -0.37 20.09
C GLY A 65 -1.69 -1.34 19.12
N LYS A 66 -2.39 -0.83 18.10
CA LYS A 66 -3.05 -1.68 17.09
C LYS A 66 -2.04 -2.45 16.24
N LEU A 67 -0.92 -1.81 15.89
CA LEU A 67 0.19 -2.47 15.19
C LEU A 67 0.75 -3.66 15.98
N LYS A 68 0.92 -3.52 17.30
CA LYS A 68 1.37 -4.62 18.16
C LYS A 68 0.40 -5.81 18.16
N HIS A 69 -0.91 -5.54 18.13
CA HIS A 69 -1.92 -6.60 18.07
C HIS A 69 -2.01 -7.31 16.71
N MET A 70 -1.47 -6.71 15.64
CA MET A 70 -1.40 -7.34 14.32
C MET A 70 -0.21 -8.28 14.17
N LEU A 71 0.87 -8.08 14.93
CA LEU A 71 2.09 -8.89 14.83
C LEU A 71 1.85 -10.40 15.01
N PRO A 72 1.06 -10.87 16.00
CA PRO A 72 0.79 -12.29 16.16
C PRO A 72 0.10 -12.90 14.93
N SER A 73 -0.87 -12.20 14.33
CA SER A 73 -1.57 -12.70 13.14
C SER A 73 -0.68 -12.78 11.90
N PHE A 74 0.22 -11.80 11.73
CA PHE A 74 1.23 -11.87 10.67
C PHE A 74 2.21 -13.03 10.89
N TYR A 75 2.66 -13.22 12.13
CA TYR A 75 3.54 -14.33 12.49
C TYR A 75 2.87 -15.68 12.18
N THR A 76 1.65 -15.90 12.66
CA THR A 76 0.90 -17.15 12.40
C THR A 76 0.74 -17.39 10.90
N SER A 77 0.28 -16.39 10.14
CA SER A 77 0.12 -16.52 8.69
C SER A 77 1.44 -16.86 7.98
N ALA A 78 2.54 -16.22 8.36
CA ALA A 78 3.86 -16.51 7.80
C ALA A 78 4.31 -17.94 8.13
N THR A 79 4.11 -18.38 9.38
CA THR A 79 4.47 -19.75 9.81
C THR A 79 3.64 -20.82 9.11
N GLU A 80 2.36 -20.56 8.81
CA GLU A 80 1.49 -21.49 8.07
C GLU A 80 1.98 -21.67 6.62
N ILE A 81 2.31 -20.56 5.95
CA ILE A 81 2.87 -20.56 4.59
C ILE A 81 4.21 -21.31 4.57
N LEU A 82 5.10 -21.01 5.51
CA LEU A 82 6.40 -21.68 5.63
C LEU A 82 6.25 -23.18 5.90
N SER A 83 5.33 -23.58 6.78
CA SER A 83 5.06 -24.98 7.08
C SER A 83 4.54 -25.75 5.86
N LYS A 84 3.72 -25.09 5.02
CA LYS A 84 3.26 -25.66 3.75
C LYS A 84 4.43 -25.86 2.78
N TRP A 85 5.32 -24.87 2.68
CA TRP A 85 6.51 -24.94 1.83
C TRP A 85 7.47 -26.04 2.29
N GLU A 86 7.71 -26.14 3.60
CA GLU A 86 8.57 -27.16 4.20
C GLU A 86 8.07 -28.58 3.92
N LYS A 87 6.75 -28.83 3.96
CA LYS A 87 6.16 -30.13 3.58
C LYS A 87 6.40 -30.48 2.10
N ILE A 88 6.32 -29.49 1.21
CA ILE A 88 6.55 -29.69 -0.23
C ILE A 88 8.02 -30.00 -0.51
N VAL A 89 8.94 -29.30 0.18
CA VAL A 89 10.39 -29.52 0.04
C VAL A 89 10.78 -30.86 0.66
N SER A 90 10.28 -31.19 1.84
CA SER A 90 10.62 -32.45 2.55
C SER A 90 10.19 -33.70 1.78
N THR A 91 9.11 -33.62 0.99
CA THR A 91 8.64 -34.74 0.16
C THR A 91 9.47 -34.95 -1.11
N LYS A 92 10.20 -33.94 -1.58
CA LYS A 92 10.95 -33.98 -2.85
C LYS A 92 12.46 -33.78 -2.69
N GLY A 93 12.95 -33.54 -1.47
CA GLY A 93 14.36 -33.25 -1.14
C GLY A 93 14.78 -31.83 -1.54
N SER A 94 14.51 -31.43 -2.78
CA SER A 94 14.55 -30.04 -3.24
C SER A 94 13.44 -29.80 -4.26
N SER A 95 12.84 -28.62 -4.28
CA SER A 95 11.80 -28.27 -5.25
C SER A 95 11.72 -26.77 -5.47
N GLU A 96 11.56 -26.39 -6.73
CA GLU A 96 11.16 -25.04 -7.12
C GLU A 96 9.68 -24.85 -6.80
N LEU A 97 9.36 -23.72 -6.17
CA LEU A 97 8.00 -23.39 -5.74
C LEU A 97 7.60 -22.01 -6.23
N ASP A 98 6.44 -21.91 -6.87
CA ASP A 98 5.81 -20.62 -7.14
C ASP A 98 5.20 -20.06 -5.85
N VAL A 99 5.83 -19.01 -5.31
CA VAL A 99 5.43 -18.34 -4.07
C VAL A 99 4.37 -17.26 -4.29
N TRP A 100 4.13 -16.85 -5.55
CA TRP A 100 3.25 -15.73 -5.87
C TRP A 100 1.80 -15.91 -5.40
N PRO A 101 1.18 -17.11 -5.52
CA PRO A 101 -0.17 -17.34 -5.01
C PRO A 101 -0.26 -17.17 -3.50
N ASP A 102 0.72 -17.68 -2.75
CA ASP A 102 0.71 -17.65 -1.28
C ASP A 102 0.90 -16.22 -0.74
N LEU A 103 1.68 -15.37 -1.44
CA LEU A 103 1.84 -13.95 -1.11
C LEU A 103 0.54 -13.15 -1.27
N ARG A 104 -0.31 -13.48 -2.27
CA ARG A 104 -1.61 -12.81 -2.43
C ARG A 104 -2.57 -13.10 -1.27
N THR A 105 -2.49 -14.29 -0.68
CA THR A 105 -3.35 -14.72 0.44
C THR A 105 -3.02 -13.99 1.74
N SER A 106 -1.73 -13.73 2.01
CA SER A 106 -1.28 -12.93 3.15
C SER A 106 -1.90 -11.52 3.15
N HIS A 107 -2.04 -10.93 1.96
CA HIS A 107 -2.67 -9.62 1.77
C HIS A 107 -4.19 -9.61 2.02
N ALA A 108 -4.86 -10.77 1.94
CA ALA A 108 -6.28 -10.91 2.27
C ALA A 108 -6.50 -11.06 3.79
N ILE A 109 -5.55 -11.71 4.49
CA ILE A 109 -5.58 -11.88 5.95
C ILE A 109 -5.40 -10.54 6.64
N SER A 110 -4.47 -9.70 6.17
CA SER A 110 -4.33 -8.34 6.70
C SER A 110 -5.63 -7.55 6.58
N ARG A 111 -6.35 -7.64 5.46
CA ARG A 111 -7.64 -6.93 5.25
C ARG A 111 -8.76 -7.37 6.19
N ARG A 112 -8.80 -8.65 6.58
CA ARG A 112 -9.78 -9.15 7.57
C ARG A 112 -9.54 -8.65 8.99
N ILE A 113 -8.29 -8.36 9.34
CA ILE A 113 -7.90 -7.87 10.67
C ILE A 113 -8.22 -6.37 10.84
N TRP A 114 -8.51 -5.66 9.75
CA TRP A 114 -8.85 -4.23 9.73
C TRP A 114 -10.36 -3.91 9.76
N GLN A 115 -11.25 -4.91 9.77
CA GLN A 115 -12.69 -4.73 10.03
C GLN A 115 -13.01 -5.01 11.49
#